data_AF-A0A7Y8LRR7-F1
#
_entry.id   AF-A0A7Y8LRR7-F1
#
_cell.length_a   1.000
_cell.length_b   1.000
_cell.length_c   1.000
_cell.angle_alpha   90.00
_cell.angle_beta   90.00
_cell.angle_gamma   90.00
#
_symmetry.space_group_name_H-M   'P 1'
#
loop_
_entity.id
_entity.type
_entity.pdbx_description
1 polymer ?
#
loop_
_entity_poly.entity_id
_entity_poly.type
_entity_poly.pdbx_seq_one_letter_code
_entity_poly.pdbx_strand_id
1 'polypeptide(L)' 'MKKDFKETLNLPNTDFPMKANLAQKEPLMIKFWEENKIYEKIQEKRKNSTH' A
#
# COMPACT_ATOMS: atom_id res chain seq x y z
N MET A 1 27.59 31.79 -11.70
CA MET A 1 27.00 30.44 -11.84
C MET A 1 26.33 30.08 -10.53
N LYS A 2 25.01 29.85 -10.52
CA LYS A 2 24.30 29.34 -9.33
C LYS A 2 24.78 27.92 -9.09
N LYS A 3 25.33 27.62 -7.91
CA LYS A 3 25.61 26.24 -7.49
C LYS A 3 24.28 25.52 -7.38
N ASP A 4 24.10 24.46 -8.16
CA ASP A 4 22.93 23.60 -8.07
C ASP A 4 23.14 22.61 -6.91
N PHE A 5 22.48 22.85 -5.79
CA PHE A 5 22.58 22.01 -4.58
C PHE A 5 21.59 20.84 -4.59
N LYS A 6 20.82 20.68 -5.68
CA LYS A 6 19.74 19.69 -5.82
C LYS A 6 20.18 18.26 -5.53
N GLU A 7 21.41 17.91 -5.90
CA GLU A 7 21.99 16.57 -5.71
C GLU A 7 22.48 16.30 -4.29
N THR A 8 22.64 17.34 -3.46
CA THR A 8 23.08 17.22 -2.06
C THR A 8 21.93 17.13 -1.06
N LEU A 9 20.68 17.25 -1.53
CA LEU A 9 19.49 17.22 -0.70
C LEU A 9 18.93 15.79 -0.65
N ASN A 10 18.80 15.24 0.56
CA ASN A 10 18.13 13.97 0.79
C ASN A 10 16.60 14.15 0.77
N LEU A 11 16.05 14.36 -0.42
CA LEU A 11 14.61 14.51 -0.61
C LEU A 11 13.91 13.15 -0.57
N PRO A 12 12.72 13.06 0.07
CA PRO A 12 11.95 11.83 0.07
C PRO A 12 11.50 11.49 -1.35
N ASN A 13 11.83 10.28 -1.80
CA ASN A 13 11.33 9.70 -3.03
C ASN A 13 10.41 8.53 -2.70
N THR A 14 9.25 8.46 -3.35
CA THR A 14 8.29 7.39 -3.13
C THR A 14 7.54 7.07 -4.41
N ASP A 15 7.36 5.79 -4.67
CA ASP A 15 6.50 5.28 -5.74
C ASP A 15 5.01 5.43 -5.39
N PHE A 16 4.69 5.85 -4.16
CA PHE A 16 3.32 6.07 -3.73
C PHE A 16 2.73 7.30 -4.46
N PRO A 17 1.67 7.12 -5.27
CA PRO A 17 1.12 8.23 -6.02
C PRO A 17 0.40 9.21 -5.08
N MET A 18 0.62 10.52 -5.27
CA MET A 18 -0.11 11.54 -4.52
C MET A 18 -1.63 11.49 -4.73
N LYS A 19 -2.08 11.04 -5.92
CA LYS A 19 -3.51 10.86 -6.23
C LYS A 19 -3.93 9.42 -5.94
N ALA A 20 -5.03 9.27 -5.22
CA ALA A 20 -5.51 7.96 -4.79
C ALA A 20 -6.04 7.10 -5.95
N ASN A 21 -6.74 7.70 -6.93
CA ASN A 21 -7.40 7.00 -8.04
C ASN A 21 -8.30 5.83 -7.57
N LEU A 22 -9.11 6.09 -6.54
CA LEU A 22 -9.88 5.06 -5.81
C LEU A 22 -10.80 4.23 -6.71
N ALA A 23 -11.53 4.87 -7.64
CA ALA A 23 -12.44 4.18 -8.56
C ALA A 23 -11.77 3.05 -9.37
N GLN A 24 -10.46 3.14 -9.61
CA GLN A 24 -9.69 2.09 -10.30
C GLN A 24 -9.01 1.12 -9.32
N LYS A 25 -8.51 1.63 -8.19
CA LYS A 25 -7.75 0.81 -7.22
C LYS A 25 -8.62 -0.07 -6.33
N GLU A 26 -9.79 0.41 -5.92
CA GLU A 26 -10.67 -0.33 -5.00
C GLU A 26 -11.15 -1.67 -5.59
N PRO A 27 -11.62 -1.75 -6.86
CA PRO A 27 -11.99 -3.04 -7.44
C PRO A 27 -10.82 -4.04 -7.51
N LEU A 28 -9.61 -3.55 -7.80
CA LEU A 28 -8.39 -4.38 -7.84
C LEU A 28 -8.03 -4.92 -6.46
N MET A 29 -8.17 -4.09 -5.42
CA MET A 29 -7.89 -4.47 -4.04
C MET A 29 -8.88 -5.54 -3.54
N ILE A 30 -10.16 -5.37 -3.84
CA ILE A 30 -11.20 -6.35 -3.49
C ILE A 30 -10.91 -7.69 -4.17
N LYS A 31 -10.64 -7.67 -5.48
CA LYS A 31 -10.28 -8.88 -6.25
C LYS A 31 -9.07 -9.59 -5.64
N PHE A 32 -8.02 -8.84 -5.28
CA PHE A 32 -6.85 -9.39 -4.62
C PHE A 32 -7.20 -10.07 -3.28
N TRP A 33 -8.05 -9.45 -2.45
CA TRP A 33 -8.48 -10.04 -1.18
C TRP A 33 -9.29 -11.31 -1.35
N GLU A 34 -10.18 -11.36 -2.35
CA GLU A 34 -10.99 -12.51 -2.70
C GLU A 34 -10.12 -13.67 -3.22
N GLU A 35 -9.24 -13.41 -4.19
CA GLU A 35 -8.31 -14.40 -4.75
C GLU A 35 -7.41 -15.01 -3.67
N ASN A 36 -6.97 -14.18 -2.72
CA ASN A 36 -6.09 -14.62 -1.65
C ASN A 36 -6.83 -15.13 -0.41
N LYS A 37 -8.17 -15.16 -0.44
CA LYS A 37 -9.03 -15.60 0.67
C LYS A 37 -8.64 -14.94 2.00
N ILE A 38 -8.32 -13.64 1.96
CA ILE A 38 -7.73 -12.95 3.11
C ILE A 38 -8.67 -12.94 4.31
N TYR A 39 -9.98 -12.81 4.08
CA TYR A 39 -10.98 -12.84 5.15
C TYR A 39 -10.99 -14.16 5.90
N GLU A 40 -10.95 -15.30 5.18
CA GLU A 40 -10.90 -16.65 5.78
C GLU A 40 -9.64 -16.80 6.63
N LYS A 41 -8.47 -16.40 6.10
CA LYS A 41 -7.19 -16.42 6.83
C LYS A 41 -7.23 -15.60 8.10
N ILE A 42 -7.89 -14.43 8.10
CA ILE A 42 -8.06 -13.59 9.29
C ILE A 42 -8.93 -14.32 10.33
N GLN A 43 -10.02 -14.95 9.91
CA GLN A 43 -10.90 -15.70 10.82
C GLN A 43 -10.14 -16.89 11.44
N GLU A 44 -9.41 -17.67 10.64
CA GLU A 44 -8.59 -18.78 11.14
C GLU A 44 -7.55 -18.32 12.17
N LYS A 45 -6.83 -17.24 11.86
CA LYS A 45 -5.83 -16.67 12.78
C LYS A 45 -6.47 -16.23 14.10
N ARG A 46 -7.68 -15.66 14.05
CA ARG A 46 -8.40 -15.22 15.25
C ARG A 46 -9.01 -16.37 16.05
N LYS A 47 -9.48 -17.45 15.40
CA LYS A 47 -9.97 -18.65 16.10
C LYS A 47 -8.93 -19.24 17.05
N ASN A 48 -7.65 -19.16 16.68
CA ASN A 48 -6.54 -19.64 17.49
C ASN A 48 -5.94 -18.58 18.43
N SER A 49 -6.45 -17.34 18.36
CA SER A 49 -6.05 -16.24 19.24
C SER A 49 -6.93 -16.26 20.47
N THR A 50 -6.67 -17.21 21.35
CA THR A 50 -7.20 -17.22 22.72
C THR A 50 -6.61 -16.02 23.48
N HIS A 51 -7.47 -15.13 23.94
CA HIS A 51 -7.16 -14.26 25.07
C HIS A 51 -7.65 -14.95 26.35
#